data_AF-A0A2V7W1H8-F1
#
_entry.id   AF-A0A2V7W1H8-F1
#
_cell.length_a   1.000
_cell.length_b   1.000
_cell.length_c   1.000
_cell.angle_alpha   90.00
_cell.angle_beta   90.00
_cell.angle_gamma   90.00
#
_symmetry.space_group_name_H-M   'P 1'
#
loop_
_entity.id
_entity.type
_entity.pdbx_description
1 polymer ?
#
loop_
_entity_poly.entity_id
_entity_poly.type
_entity_poly.pdbx_seq_one_letter_code
_entity_poly.pdbx_strand_id
1 'polypeptide(L)'
;MFKRLGNLIRGFFGLFISGLERQNPEALLEVEKEHLRKQIGNYNEGLAAHAGLCERLMTQIRRLETEERELRAKTAANLRAGNREAAGNYALRLQSSQRELTENRTQLQQAETTYKELIKARDVSVKAAQAKIQELKSSLDDLKIKKATAELTEMASGMITSIGGSGDTLDRLHKMVEEEREKAAGRARVARDSMNTSEIVEKEEEQKALAEQALADFAAKEGIAIEPSADVSAPAAEPVKSMGPATE
;
A
#
# COMPACT_ATOMS: atom_id res chain seq x y z
N MET A 1 -44.38 -13.67 -4.64
CA MET A 1 -44.04 -14.76 -5.57
C MET A 1 -42.76 -14.51 -6.38
N PHE A 2 -42.44 -13.28 -6.78
CA PHE A 2 -41.22 -12.95 -7.55
C PHE A 2 -39.88 -13.31 -6.88
N LYS A 3 -39.77 -13.27 -5.54
CA LYS A 3 -38.57 -13.72 -4.81
C LYS A 3 -38.29 -15.23 -4.94
N ARG A 4 -39.32 -16.05 -5.14
CA ARG A 4 -39.16 -17.51 -5.31
C ARG A 4 -38.67 -17.86 -6.72
N LEU A 5 -39.14 -17.13 -7.74
CA LEU A 5 -38.68 -17.29 -9.12
C LEU A 5 -37.21 -16.84 -9.29
N GLY A 6 -36.79 -15.76 -8.62
CA GLY A 6 -35.39 -15.33 -8.59
C GLY A 6 -34.45 -16.32 -7.91
N ASN A 7 -34.89 -16.99 -6.85
CA ASN A 7 -34.12 -18.04 -6.19
C ASN A 7 -34.04 -19.32 -7.02
N LEU A 8 -35.07 -19.63 -7.83
CA LEU A 8 -35.09 -20.78 -8.73
C LEU A 8 -34.14 -20.58 -9.91
N ILE A 9 -34.13 -19.38 -10.52
CA ILE A 9 -33.18 -19.01 -11.58
C ILE A 9 -31.74 -19.02 -11.05
N ARG A 10 -31.51 -18.50 -9.83
CA ARG A 10 -30.18 -18.52 -9.19
C ARG A 10 -29.73 -19.95 -8.84
N GLY A 11 -30.63 -20.82 -8.43
CA GLY A 11 -30.36 -22.25 -8.21
C GLY A 11 -30.07 -23.00 -9.51
N PHE A 12 -30.74 -22.65 -10.60
CA PHE A 12 -30.51 -23.23 -11.93
C PHE A 12 -29.13 -22.85 -12.49
N PHE A 13 -28.71 -21.59 -12.36
CA PHE A 13 -27.35 -21.17 -12.73
C PHE A 13 -26.29 -21.77 -11.79
N GLY A 14 -26.57 -21.93 -10.50
CA GLY A 14 -25.66 -22.57 -9.54
C GLY A 14 -25.40 -24.06 -9.82
N LEU A 15 -26.44 -24.80 -10.22
CA LEU A 15 -26.32 -26.21 -10.63
C LEU A 15 -25.66 -26.37 -11.99
N PHE A 16 -25.86 -25.44 -12.93
CA PHE A 16 -25.16 -25.45 -14.21
C PHE A 16 -23.66 -25.18 -14.05
N ILE A 17 -23.25 -24.26 -13.17
CA ILE A 17 -21.83 -23.99 -12.90
C ILE A 17 -21.17 -25.21 -12.23
N SER A 18 -21.84 -25.82 -11.24
CA SER A 18 -21.35 -27.02 -10.54
C SER A 18 -21.29 -28.28 -11.43
N GLY A 19 -22.23 -28.45 -12.37
CA GLY A 19 -22.26 -29.57 -13.30
C GLY A 19 -21.25 -29.44 -14.46
N LEU A 20 -21.00 -28.21 -14.93
CA LEU A 20 -20.05 -27.93 -16.01
C LEU A 20 -18.59 -28.10 -15.57
N GLU A 21 -18.25 -27.72 -14.32
CA GLU A 21 -16.92 -27.90 -13.73
C GLU A 21 -16.53 -29.38 -13.59
N ARG A 22 -17.51 -30.29 -13.46
CA ARG A 22 -17.29 -31.73 -13.28
C ARG A 22 -17.22 -32.51 -14.61
N GLN A 23 -17.80 -31.98 -15.68
CA GLN A 23 -17.79 -32.61 -17.01
C GLN A 23 -16.62 -32.20 -17.89
N ASN A 24 -15.99 -31.05 -17.65
CA ASN A 24 -14.93 -30.54 -18.51
C ASN A 24 -13.70 -30.10 -17.69
N PRO A 25 -12.83 -31.05 -17.26
CA PRO A 25 -11.64 -30.72 -16.49
C PRO A 25 -10.60 -29.90 -17.29
N GLU A 26 -10.74 -29.83 -18.62
CA GLU A 26 -10.06 -28.85 -19.49
C GLU A 26 -10.49 -27.40 -19.22
N ALA A 27 -11.79 -27.17 -18.95
CA ALA A 27 -12.30 -25.84 -18.64
C ALA A 27 -11.75 -25.31 -17.30
N LEU A 28 -11.50 -26.18 -16.32
CA LEU A 28 -10.85 -25.79 -15.06
C LEU A 28 -9.42 -25.27 -15.30
N LEU A 29 -8.67 -25.89 -16.21
CA LEU A 29 -7.33 -25.43 -16.58
C LEU A 29 -7.38 -24.06 -17.28
N GLU A 30 -8.37 -23.83 -18.13
CA GLU A 30 -8.57 -22.53 -18.80
C GLU A 30 -8.95 -21.43 -17.80
N VAL A 31 -9.82 -21.73 -16.84
CA VAL A 31 -10.19 -20.81 -15.75
C VAL A 31 -8.95 -20.42 -14.93
N GLU A 32 -8.08 -21.38 -14.58
CA GLU A 32 -6.88 -21.07 -13.79
C GLU A 32 -5.86 -20.25 -14.59
N LYS A 33 -5.71 -20.51 -15.90
CA LYS A 33 -4.89 -19.68 -16.80
C LYS A 33 -5.41 -18.25 -16.91
N GLU A 34 -6.73 -18.08 -17.05
CA GLU A 34 -7.36 -16.76 -17.11
C GLU A 34 -7.24 -16.02 -15.77
N HIS A 35 -7.36 -16.75 -14.66
CA HIS A 35 -7.13 -16.20 -13.32
C HIS A 35 -5.68 -15.73 -13.15
N LEU A 36 -4.70 -16.53 -13.57
CA LEU A 36 -3.29 -16.12 -13.59
C LEU A 36 -3.07 -14.87 -14.46
N ARG A 37 -3.67 -14.82 -15.66
CA ARG A 37 -3.59 -13.64 -16.53
C ARG A 37 -4.13 -12.39 -15.83
N LYS A 38 -5.28 -12.47 -15.18
CA LYS A 38 -5.88 -11.37 -14.41
C LYS A 38 -4.99 -10.95 -13.24
N GLN A 39 -4.43 -11.90 -12.49
CA GLN A 39 -3.51 -11.61 -11.40
C GLN A 39 -2.27 -10.86 -11.89
N ILE A 40 -1.65 -11.31 -12.98
CA ILE A 40 -0.51 -10.62 -13.61
C ILE A 40 -0.91 -9.19 -14.00
N GLY A 41 -2.11 -9.02 -14.57
CA GLY A 41 -2.68 -7.71 -14.88
C GLY A 41 -2.72 -6.78 -13.66
N ASN A 42 -3.32 -7.25 -12.56
CA ASN A 42 -3.43 -6.49 -11.31
C ASN A 42 -2.05 -6.12 -10.72
N TYR A 43 -1.08 -7.04 -10.77
CA TYR A 43 0.28 -6.76 -10.32
C TYR A 43 0.96 -5.70 -11.20
N ASN A 44 0.80 -5.78 -12.51
CA ASN A 44 1.38 -4.81 -13.43
C ASN A 44 0.77 -3.42 -13.25
N GLU A 45 -0.54 -3.34 -13.00
CA GLU A 45 -1.21 -2.08 -12.68
C GLU A 45 -0.68 -1.47 -11.37
N GLY A 46 -0.56 -2.27 -10.31
CA GLY A 46 0.03 -1.84 -9.04
C GLY A 46 1.49 -1.39 -9.17
N LEU A 47 2.29 -2.13 -9.94
CA LEU A 47 3.68 -1.78 -10.23
C LEU A 47 3.79 -0.48 -11.04
N ALA A 48 2.93 -0.28 -12.04
CA ALA A 48 2.89 0.94 -12.82
C ALA A 48 2.51 2.16 -11.96
N ALA A 49 1.53 2.01 -11.06
CA ALA A 49 1.14 3.05 -10.13
C ALA A 49 2.30 3.45 -9.19
N HIS A 50 3.00 2.46 -8.60
CA HIS A 50 4.15 2.72 -7.73
C HIS A 50 5.36 3.29 -8.48
N ALA A 51 5.63 2.83 -9.71
CA ALA A 51 6.67 3.42 -10.55
C ALA A 51 6.36 4.89 -10.88
N GLY A 52 5.11 5.21 -11.24
CA GLY A 52 4.67 6.58 -11.48
C GLY A 52 4.78 7.47 -10.24
N LEU A 53 4.50 6.93 -9.05
CA LEU A 53 4.74 7.63 -7.78
C LEU A 53 6.23 7.95 -7.59
N CYS A 54 7.12 6.98 -7.82
CA CYS A 54 8.56 7.17 -7.69
C CYS A 54 9.07 8.26 -8.64
N GLU A 55 8.71 8.20 -9.94
CA GLU A 55 9.13 9.19 -10.94
C GLU A 55 8.64 10.61 -10.60
N ARG A 56 7.40 10.72 -10.11
CA ARG A 56 6.85 12.00 -9.66
C ARG A 56 7.61 12.55 -8.45
N LEU A 57 7.91 11.72 -7.45
CA LEU A 57 8.70 12.13 -6.28
C LEU A 57 10.12 12.52 -6.67
N MET A 58 10.77 11.77 -7.56
CA MET A 58 12.09 12.12 -8.09
C MET A 58 12.08 13.48 -8.80
N THR A 59 11.04 13.76 -9.59
CA THR A 59 10.88 15.06 -10.27
C THR A 59 10.69 16.20 -9.25
N GLN A 60 9.89 15.98 -8.21
CA GLN A 60 9.70 16.97 -7.13
C GLN A 60 11.00 17.22 -6.36
N ILE A 61 11.75 16.16 -6.03
CA ILE A 61 13.05 16.28 -5.34
C ILE A 61 14.02 17.11 -6.19
N ARG A 62 14.17 16.82 -7.50
CA ARG A 62 15.06 17.61 -8.39
C ARG A 62 14.67 19.09 -8.45
N ARG A 63 13.37 19.39 -8.45
CA ARG A 63 12.87 20.77 -8.41
C ARG A 63 13.22 21.44 -7.09
N LEU A 64 12.92 20.80 -5.96
CA LEU A 64 13.23 21.30 -4.62
C LEU A 64 14.74 21.48 -4.39
N GLU A 65 15.59 20.58 -4.91
CA GLU A 65 17.05 20.72 -4.83
C GLU A 65 17.57 21.94 -5.61
N THR A 66 16.90 22.31 -6.70
CA THR A 66 17.24 23.52 -7.45
C THR A 66 16.78 24.76 -6.69
N GLU A 67 15.55 24.74 -6.16
CA GLU A 67 15.00 25.81 -5.33
C GLU A 67 15.81 26.02 -4.04
N GLU A 68 16.23 24.96 -3.35
CA GLU A 68 17.09 25.01 -2.18
C GLU A 68 18.42 25.72 -2.51
N ARG A 69 19.05 25.37 -3.63
CA ARG A 69 20.30 26.01 -4.07
C ARG A 69 20.11 27.49 -4.37
N GLU A 70 19.02 27.86 -5.04
CA GLU A 70 18.71 29.26 -5.31
C GLU A 70 18.41 30.05 -4.04
N LEU A 71 17.59 29.51 -3.13
CA LEU A 71 17.23 30.14 -1.87
C LEU A 71 18.45 30.29 -0.97
N ARG A 72 19.33 29.28 -0.90
CA ARG A 72 20.62 29.37 -0.19
C ARG A 72 21.48 30.49 -0.75
N ALA A 73 21.63 30.59 -2.06
CA ALA A 73 22.41 31.65 -2.70
C ALA A 73 21.81 33.04 -2.44
N LYS A 74 20.49 33.20 -2.57
CA LYS A 74 19.78 34.47 -2.29
C LYS A 74 19.89 34.88 -0.82
N THR A 75 19.77 33.92 0.10
CA THR A 75 19.92 34.16 1.54
C THR A 75 21.33 34.65 1.86
N ALA A 76 22.36 33.94 1.39
CA ALA A 76 23.76 34.31 1.62
C ALA A 76 24.12 35.67 1.01
N ALA A 77 23.65 35.97 -0.20
CA ALA A 77 23.90 37.26 -0.84
C ALA A 77 23.25 38.43 -0.08
N ASN A 78 21.98 38.30 0.32
CA ASN A 78 21.28 39.34 1.08
C ASN A 78 21.87 39.53 2.48
N LEU A 79 22.29 38.45 3.13
CA LEU A 79 22.94 38.53 4.44
C LEU A 79 24.28 39.28 4.36
N ARG A 80 25.12 38.99 3.35
CA ARG A 80 26.38 39.72 3.12
C ARG A 80 26.17 41.18 2.74
N ALA A 81 25.06 41.50 2.08
CA ALA A 81 24.70 42.87 1.72
C ALA A 81 24.08 43.67 2.88
N GLY A 82 23.89 43.06 4.06
CA GLY A 82 23.25 43.71 5.22
C GLY A 82 21.71 43.76 5.17
N ASN A 83 21.09 43.18 4.14
CA ASN A 83 19.63 43.13 3.98
C ASN A 83 19.02 42.02 4.86
N ARG A 84 19.02 42.23 6.18
CA ARG A 84 18.60 41.23 7.18
C ARG A 84 17.18 40.73 7.01
N GLU A 85 16.23 41.63 6.77
CA GLU A 85 14.81 41.27 6.62
C GLU A 85 14.58 40.38 5.39
N ALA A 86 15.16 40.75 4.24
CA ALA A 86 15.09 39.94 3.02
C ALA A 86 15.79 38.58 3.20
N ALA A 87 16.95 38.56 3.87
CA ALA A 87 17.66 37.33 4.17
C ALA A 87 16.84 36.41 5.09
N GLY A 88 16.20 36.93 6.14
CA GLY A 88 15.34 36.14 7.04
C GLY A 88 14.15 35.51 6.31
N ASN A 89 13.50 36.27 5.42
CA ASN A 89 12.42 35.75 4.57
C ASN A 89 12.88 34.63 3.63
N TYR A 90 14.07 34.75 3.02
CA TYR A 90 14.63 33.67 2.19
C TYR A 90 15.10 32.47 3.02
N ALA A 91 15.62 32.69 4.23
CA ALA A 91 16.01 31.63 5.17
C ALA A 91 14.81 30.77 5.60
N LEU A 92 13.66 31.39 5.88
CA LEU A 92 12.43 30.64 6.17
C LEU A 92 11.98 29.75 5.02
N ARG A 93 11.97 30.30 3.80
CA ARG A 93 11.62 29.53 2.61
C ARG A 93 12.60 28.39 2.36
N LEU A 94 13.89 28.64 2.59
CA LEU A 94 14.93 27.62 2.50
C LEU A 94 14.68 26.49 3.50
N GLN A 95 14.35 26.80 4.75
CA GLN A 95 14.06 25.81 5.78
C GLN A 95 12.82 24.98 5.43
N SER A 96 11.74 25.61 4.93
CA SER A 96 10.55 24.91 4.45
C SER A 96 10.89 23.96 3.30
N SER A 97 11.62 24.45 2.30
CA SER A 97 12.05 23.66 1.14
C SER A 97 12.91 22.46 1.56
N GLN A 98 13.84 22.63 2.52
CA GLN A 98 14.66 21.53 3.05
C GLN A 98 13.84 20.47 3.78
N ARG A 99 12.83 20.89 4.54
CA ARG A 99 11.90 19.96 5.21
C ARG A 99 11.12 19.15 4.19
N GLU A 100 10.50 19.81 3.22
CA GLU A 100 9.76 19.15 2.13
C GLU A 100 10.66 18.18 1.34
N LEU A 101 11.91 18.57 1.09
CA LEU A 101 12.89 17.73 0.38
C LEU A 101 13.22 16.47 1.18
N THR A 102 13.39 16.59 2.50
CA THR A 102 13.64 15.45 3.40
C THR A 102 12.43 14.52 3.46
N GLU A 103 11.23 15.07 3.57
CA GLU A 103 9.98 14.31 3.55
C GLU A 103 9.82 13.56 2.21
N ASN A 104 10.02 14.24 1.08
CA ASN A 104 9.95 13.64 -0.26
C ASN A 104 11.00 12.55 -0.49
N ARG A 105 12.24 12.73 -0.01
CA ARG A 105 13.28 11.69 -0.07
C ARG A 105 12.88 10.45 0.73
N THR A 106 12.31 10.66 1.92
CA THR A 106 11.82 9.55 2.77
C THR A 106 10.67 8.81 2.09
N GLN A 107 9.70 9.54 1.52
CA GLN A 107 8.60 8.95 0.77
C GLN A 107 9.08 8.19 -0.47
N LEU A 108 10.09 8.71 -1.18
CA LEU A 108 10.67 8.03 -2.34
C LEU A 108 11.31 6.70 -1.92
N GLN A 109 12.10 6.70 -0.84
CA GLN A 109 12.72 5.48 -0.34
C GLN A 109 11.68 4.41 0.05
N GLN A 110 10.60 4.82 0.70
CA GLN A 110 9.48 3.93 1.03
C GLN A 110 8.81 3.40 -0.23
N ALA A 111 8.51 4.28 -1.20
CA ALA A 111 7.87 3.91 -2.46
C ALA A 111 8.73 2.92 -3.27
N GLU A 112 10.05 3.12 -3.34
CA GLU A 112 10.98 2.19 -3.99
C GLU A 112 11.06 0.84 -3.28
N THR A 113 11.00 0.83 -1.95
CA THR A 113 11.00 -0.39 -1.15
C THR A 113 9.73 -1.20 -1.44
N THR A 114 8.56 -0.56 -1.39
CA THR A 114 7.28 -1.19 -1.75
C THR A 114 7.28 -1.69 -3.19
N TYR A 115 7.84 -0.93 -4.14
CA TYR A 115 7.96 -1.35 -5.53
C TYR A 115 8.77 -2.64 -5.68
N LYS A 116 9.93 -2.74 -4.99
CA LYS A 116 10.77 -3.95 -4.97
C LYS A 116 10.04 -5.14 -4.33
N GLU A 117 9.30 -4.91 -3.26
CA GLU A 117 8.49 -5.95 -2.61
C GLU A 117 7.37 -6.46 -3.51
N LEU A 118 6.68 -5.56 -4.24
CA LEU A 118 5.65 -5.92 -5.21
C LEU A 118 6.21 -6.76 -6.36
N ILE A 119 7.41 -6.46 -6.85
CA ILE A 119 8.11 -7.28 -7.86
C ILE A 119 8.32 -8.70 -7.31
N LYS A 120 8.88 -8.82 -6.11
CA LYS A 120 9.13 -10.13 -5.49
C LYS A 120 7.84 -10.90 -5.25
N ALA A 121 6.80 -10.23 -4.75
CA ALA A 121 5.49 -10.82 -4.49
C ALA A 121 4.84 -11.34 -5.78
N ARG A 122 4.91 -10.56 -6.87
CA ARG A 122 4.48 -10.98 -8.21
C ARG A 122 5.25 -12.21 -8.67
N ASP A 123 6.58 -12.19 -8.58
CA ASP A 123 7.40 -13.29 -9.12
C ASP A 123 7.13 -14.61 -8.39
N VAL A 124 6.99 -14.55 -7.05
CA VAL A 124 6.63 -15.71 -6.23
C VAL A 124 5.21 -16.21 -6.57
N SER A 125 4.23 -15.32 -6.67
CA SER A 125 2.84 -15.70 -6.96
C SER A 125 2.68 -16.28 -8.36
N VAL A 126 3.31 -15.67 -9.37
CA VAL A 126 3.30 -16.15 -10.75
C VAL A 126 3.97 -17.52 -10.85
N LYS A 127 5.12 -17.71 -10.21
CA LYS A 127 5.80 -19.02 -10.21
C LYS A 127 4.96 -20.11 -9.53
N ALA A 128 4.32 -19.79 -8.40
CA ALA A 128 3.45 -20.72 -7.70
C ALA A 128 2.20 -21.08 -8.55
N ALA A 129 1.59 -20.11 -9.22
CA ALA A 129 0.46 -20.34 -10.11
C ALA A 129 0.85 -21.18 -11.35
N GLN A 130 2.02 -20.92 -11.94
CA GLN A 130 2.55 -21.74 -13.04
C GLN A 130 2.77 -23.19 -12.62
N ALA A 131 3.31 -23.43 -11.41
CA ALA A 131 3.48 -24.77 -10.87
C ALA A 131 2.15 -25.50 -10.70
N LYS A 132 1.12 -24.82 -10.17
CA LYS A 132 -0.24 -25.37 -10.05
C LYS A 132 -0.87 -25.69 -11.41
N ILE A 133 -0.71 -24.82 -12.41
CA ILE A 133 -1.20 -25.08 -13.77
C ILE A 133 -0.52 -26.31 -14.37
N GLN A 134 0.78 -26.49 -14.13
CA GLN A 134 1.52 -27.65 -14.61
C GLN A 134 1.06 -28.95 -13.92
N GLU A 135 0.82 -28.91 -12.60
CA GLU A 135 0.27 -30.02 -11.83
C GLU A 135 -1.15 -30.39 -12.30
N LEU A 136 -2.03 -29.39 -12.46
CA LEU A 136 -3.37 -29.58 -13.01
C LEU A 136 -3.33 -30.23 -14.39
N LYS A 137 -2.44 -29.76 -15.27
CA LYS A 137 -2.24 -30.36 -16.60
C LYS A 137 -1.84 -31.84 -16.51
N SER A 138 -0.86 -32.18 -15.67
CA SER A 138 -0.44 -33.57 -15.48
C SER A 138 -1.58 -34.44 -14.95
N SER A 139 -2.33 -33.95 -13.96
CA SER A 139 -3.47 -34.67 -13.37
C SER A 139 -4.61 -34.88 -14.36
N LEU A 140 -4.82 -33.91 -15.27
CA LEU A 140 -5.80 -33.99 -16.34
C LEU A 140 -5.40 -35.04 -17.37
N ASP A 141 -4.12 -35.10 -17.74
CA ASP A 141 -3.59 -36.11 -18.66
C ASP A 141 -3.76 -37.51 -18.06
N ASP A 142 -3.46 -37.69 -16.76
CA ASP A 142 -3.70 -38.94 -16.03
C ASP A 142 -5.19 -39.32 -15.97
N LEU A 143 -6.07 -38.34 -15.74
CA LEU A 143 -7.53 -38.55 -15.74
C LEU A 143 -8.03 -38.98 -17.12
N LYS A 144 -7.50 -38.39 -18.20
CA LYS A 144 -7.83 -38.80 -19.58
C LYS A 144 -7.44 -40.24 -19.84
N ILE A 145 -6.23 -40.65 -19.42
CA ILE A 145 -5.76 -42.04 -19.54
C ILE A 145 -6.68 -42.97 -18.73
N LYS A 146 -6.96 -42.64 -17.47
CA LYS A 146 -7.84 -43.45 -16.61
C LYS A 146 -9.24 -43.57 -17.20
N LYS A 147 -9.82 -42.48 -17.72
CA LYS A 147 -11.11 -42.48 -18.39
C LYS A 147 -11.09 -43.37 -19.63
N ALA A 148 -10.06 -43.28 -20.47
CA ALA A 148 -9.91 -44.16 -21.62
C ALA A 148 -9.79 -45.64 -21.20
N THR A 149 -9.03 -45.96 -20.15
CA THR A 149 -8.93 -47.34 -19.64
C THR A 149 -10.24 -47.83 -19.02
N ALA A 150 -11.00 -46.96 -18.37
CA ALA A 150 -12.30 -47.28 -17.81
C ALA A 150 -13.32 -47.51 -18.92
N GLU A 151 -13.37 -46.66 -19.95
CA GLU A 151 -14.21 -46.85 -21.14
C GLU A 151 -13.82 -48.14 -21.88
N LEU A 152 -12.54 -48.47 -22.03
CA LEU A 152 -12.10 -49.74 -22.59
C LEU A 152 -12.52 -50.94 -21.72
N THR A 153 -12.42 -50.82 -20.40
CA THR A 153 -12.82 -51.87 -19.45
C THR A 153 -14.34 -52.01 -19.39
N GLU A 154 -15.09 -50.92 -19.53
CA GLU A 154 -16.55 -50.86 -19.59
C GLU A 154 -17.08 -51.34 -20.95
N MET A 155 -16.37 -51.11 -22.06
CA MET A 155 -16.68 -51.76 -23.32
C MET A 155 -16.42 -53.28 -23.24
N ALA A 156 -15.32 -53.68 -22.59
CA ALA A 156 -15.01 -55.10 -22.36
C ALA A 156 -15.99 -55.77 -21.38
N SER A 157 -16.40 -55.07 -20.32
CA SER A 157 -17.35 -55.57 -19.33
C SER A 157 -18.81 -55.40 -19.78
N GLY A 158 -19.12 -54.43 -20.62
CA GLY A 158 -20.39 -54.20 -21.33
C GLY A 158 -20.68 -55.29 -22.35
N MET A 159 -19.64 -55.86 -22.95
CA MET A 159 -19.76 -57.14 -23.64
C MET A 159 -20.08 -58.30 -22.68
N ILE A 160 -19.58 -58.27 -21.44
CA ILE A 160 -19.82 -59.31 -20.41
C ILE A 160 -21.18 -59.15 -19.71
N THR A 161 -21.72 -57.94 -19.51
CA THR A 161 -23.03 -57.66 -18.88
C THR A 161 -24.23 -57.86 -19.82
N SER A 162 -24.01 -58.32 -21.04
CA SER A 162 -25.05 -59.09 -21.73
C SER A 162 -25.43 -60.38 -20.97
N ILE A 163 -24.62 -60.78 -19.97
CA ILE A 163 -24.87 -61.89 -19.07
C ILE A 163 -24.69 -61.43 -17.60
N GLY A 164 -25.76 -60.90 -17.00
CA GLY A 164 -26.03 -61.10 -15.56
C GLY A 164 -25.86 -59.91 -14.60
N GLY A 165 -27.00 -59.44 -14.06
CA GLY A 165 -27.16 -59.22 -12.61
C GLY A 165 -27.19 -57.78 -12.10
N SER A 166 -28.39 -57.34 -11.74
CA SER A 166 -28.76 -56.07 -11.09
C SER A 166 -28.30 -55.91 -9.64
N GLY A 167 -27.96 -54.67 -9.24
CA GLY A 167 -28.15 -54.17 -7.88
C GLY A 167 -26.91 -53.49 -7.26
N ASP A 168 -27.09 -52.22 -6.88
CA ASP A 168 -26.52 -51.54 -5.70
C ASP A 168 -25.82 -50.18 -5.98
N THR A 169 -26.63 -49.16 -6.33
CA THR A 169 -26.20 -47.74 -6.52
C THR A 169 -26.92 -46.76 -5.59
N LEU A 170 -27.42 -47.22 -4.44
CA LEU A 170 -28.25 -46.38 -3.55
C LEU A 170 -27.60 -45.90 -2.24
N ASP A 171 -26.36 -46.27 -1.90
CA ASP A 171 -25.78 -45.91 -0.58
C ASP A 171 -24.51 -45.03 -0.59
N ARG A 172 -24.02 -44.57 -1.74
CA ARG A 172 -22.77 -43.78 -1.82
C ARG A 172 -22.91 -42.26 -1.98
N LEU A 173 -24.12 -41.75 -2.21
CA LEU A 173 -24.35 -40.30 -2.38
C LEU A 173 -24.68 -39.57 -1.08
N HIS A 174 -24.85 -40.28 0.04
CA HIS A 174 -25.32 -39.67 1.29
C HIS A 174 -24.22 -39.13 2.22
N LYS A 175 -22.94 -39.43 1.96
CA LYS A 175 -21.82 -39.01 2.85
C LYS A 175 -20.98 -37.83 2.35
N MET A 176 -21.18 -37.37 1.12
CA MET A 176 -20.32 -36.35 0.50
C MET A 176 -20.86 -34.90 0.62
N VAL A 177 -21.95 -34.70 1.36
CA VAL A 177 -22.65 -33.39 1.49
C VAL A 177 -22.53 -32.80 2.90
N GLU A 178 -22.08 -33.55 3.90
CA GLU A 178 -21.90 -33.06 5.27
C GLU A 178 -20.59 -32.27 5.45
N GLU A 179 -19.57 -32.48 4.61
CA GLU A 179 -18.26 -31.81 4.75
C GLU A 179 -18.21 -30.38 4.17
N GLU A 180 -19.23 -29.92 3.45
CA GLU A 180 -19.30 -28.54 2.93
C GLU A 180 -19.90 -27.54 3.92
N ARG A 181 -20.31 -27.96 5.13
CA ARG A 181 -20.97 -27.10 6.10
C ARG A 181 -20.03 -26.39 7.09
N GLU A 182 -18.77 -26.80 7.18
CA GLU A 182 -17.79 -26.20 8.10
C GLU A 182 -16.78 -25.26 7.43
N LYS A 183 -16.97 -24.93 6.14
CA LYS A 183 -16.06 -24.04 5.37
C LYS A 183 -16.70 -22.70 4.99
N ALA A 184 -17.49 -22.13 5.88
CA ALA A 184 -17.99 -20.75 5.76
C ALA A 184 -17.79 -19.96 7.07
N ALA A 185 -16.52 -19.91 7.49
CA ALA A 185 -15.84 -18.71 7.97
C ALA A 185 -16.59 -17.81 8.97
N GLY A 186 -16.31 -18.07 10.24
CA GLY A 186 -16.26 -17.05 11.28
C GLY A 186 -15.53 -15.79 10.80
N ARG A 187 -16.25 -14.67 10.75
CA ARG A 187 -15.69 -13.32 10.58
C ARG A 187 -15.52 -12.70 11.96
N ALA A 188 -14.28 -12.66 12.45
CA ALA A 188 -13.88 -11.92 13.64
C ALA A 188 -13.63 -10.43 13.31
N ARG A 189 -13.97 -9.57 14.27
CA ARG A 189 -13.99 -8.10 14.25
C ARG A 189 -12.60 -7.49 14.43
N VAL A 190 -12.38 -6.25 13.96
CA VAL A 190 -11.66 -5.20 14.71
C VAL A 190 -12.25 -3.83 14.34
N ALA A 191 -12.34 -2.95 15.34
CA ALA A 191 -12.89 -1.61 15.32
C ALA A 191 -11.83 -0.55 15.66
N ARG A 192 -12.22 0.73 15.43
CA ARG A 192 -11.69 2.00 16.00
C ARG A 192 -10.36 2.54 15.44
N ASP A 193 -10.08 3.85 15.45
CA ASP A 193 -10.81 5.04 15.93
C ASP A 193 -10.37 6.31 15.16
N SER A 194 -11.15 7.36 15.35
CA SER A 194 -11.02 8.76 14.91
C SER A 194 -9.67 9.44 15.17
N MET A 195 -9.27 10.36 14.28
CA MET A 195 -8.49 11.55 14.67
C MET A 195 -9.17 12.83 14.18
N ASN A 196 -9.22 13.76 15.12
CA ASN A 196 -9.77 15.11 15.04
C ASN A 196 -8.62 16.05 14.63
N THR A 197 -8.89 17.11 13.87
CA THR A 197 -7.90 18.17 13.67
C THR A 197 -8.62 19.50 13.53
N SER A 198 -8.55 20.28 14.59
CA SER A 198 -8.94 21.68 14.63
C SER A 198 -7.90 22.41 15.47
N GLU A 199 -7.22 23.40 14.87
CA GLU A 199 -6.56 24.57 15.47
C GLU A 199 -5.96 25.33 14.26
N ILE A 200 -6.54 26.44 13.81
CA ILE A 200 -6.67 27.82 14.33
C ILE A 200 -5.37 28.64 14.31
N VAL A 201 -5.54 29.80 13.69
CA VAL A 201 -4.70 30.94 13.35
C VAL A 201 -4.01 31.60 14.56
N GLU A 202 -2.68 31.63 14.54
CA GLU A 202 -1.81 32.77 14.91
C GLU A 202 -0.61 32.71 13.94
N LYS A 203 -0.37 33.73 13.09
CA LYS A 203 0.57 33.58 11.96
C LYS A 203 1.48 34.76 11.61
N GLU A 204 1.37 35.93 12.24
CA GLU A 204 2.15 37.09 11.76
C GLU A 204 3.31 37.50 12.69
N GLU A 205 3.13 37.48 14.01
CA GLU A 205 4.22 37.78 14.95
C GLU A 205 5.16 36.58 15.16
N GLU A 206 4.62 35.36 15.18
CA GLU A 206 5.41 34.13 15.18
C GLU A 206 6.27 33.98 13.92
N GLN A 207 5.75 34.37 12.75
CA GLN A 207 6.53 34.30 11.51
C GLN A 207 7.76 35.20 11.52
N LYS A 208 7.70 36.38 12.15
CA LYS A 208 8.85 37.27 12.27
C LYS A 208 9.90 36.69 13.22
N ALA A 209 9.48 36.17 14.38
CA ALA A 209 10.39 35.52 15.33
C ALA A 209 11.06 34.26 14.73
N LEU A 210 10.29 33.44 14.00
CA LEU A 210 10.81 32.28 13.28
C LEU A 210 11.78 32.70 12.17
N ALA A 211 11.55 33.83 11.49
CA ALA A 211 12.43 34.32 10.44
C ALA A 211 13.83 34.69 10.96
N GLU A 212 13.85 35.34 12.10
CA GLU A 212 15.08 35.80 12.73
C GLU A 212 15.89 34.62 13.29
N GLN A 213 15.20 33.64 13.89
CA GLN A 213 15.81 32.38 14.32
C GLN A 213 16.36 31.55 13.14
N ALA A 214 15.60 31.40 12.06
CA ALA A 214 16.04 30.67 10.87
C ALA A 214 17.26 31.33 10.21
N LEU A 215 17.33 32.67 10.24
CA LEU A 215 18.49 33.41 9.76
C LEU A 215 19.73 33.14 10.62
N ALA A 216 19.57 33.11 11.94
CA ALA A 216 20.66 32.80 12.88
C ALA A 216 21.20 31.37 12.66
N ASP A 217 20.32 30.38 12.52
CA ASP A 217 20.69 28.99 12.25
C ASP A 217 21.41 28.84 10.89
N PHE A 218 20.98 29.57 9.87
CA PHE A 218 21.62 29.57 8.56
C PHE A 218 23.03 30.17 8.64
N ALA A 219 23.18 31.34 9.27
CA ALA A 219 24.47 32.01 9.38
C ALA A 219 25.48 31.19 10.20
N ALA A 220 25.02 30.52 11.26
CA ALA A 220 25.82 29.59 12.05
C ALA A 220 26.31 28.39 11.20
N LYS A 221 25.45 27.81 10.36
CA LYS A 221 25.81 26.69 9.47
C LYS A 221 26.78 27.08 8.35
N GLU A 222 26.64 28.28 7.80
CA GLU A 222 27.47 28.79 6.71
C GLU A 222 28.75 29.50 7.20
N GLY A 223 28.93 29.63 8.51
CA GLY A 223 30.09 30.29 9.12
C GLY A 223 30.17 31.81 8.84
N ILE A 224 29.02 32.45 8.64
CA ILE A 224 28.93 33.89 8.37
C ILE A 224 28.68 34.61 9.70
N ALA A 225 29.60 35.49 10.12
CA ALA A 225 29.42 36.27 11.34
C ALA A 225 28.23 37.24 11.20
N ILE A 226 27.21 37.06 12.04
CA ILE A 226 26.15 38.05 12.22
C ILE A 226 26.72 39.11 13.16
N GLU A 227 27.03 40.31 12.65
CA GLU A 227 27.39 41.43 13.54
C GLU A 227 26.19 41.79 14.42
N PRO A 228 26.26 41.65 15.75
CA PRO A 228 25.12 41.94 16.60
C PRO A 228 24.72 43.42 16.41
N SER A 229 23.43 43.67 16.18
CA SER A 229 22.87 45.00 16.35
C SER A 229 23.10 45.43 17.80
N ALA A 230 23.94 46.43 17.97
CA ALA A 230 24.04 47.19 19.21
C ALA A 230 22.74 47.96 19.40
N ASP A 231 21.71 47.28 19.93
CA ASP A 231 20.57 47.91 20.61
C ASP A 231 19.72 46.82 21.29
N VAL A 232 20.22 46.28 22.39
CA VAL A 232 19.36 45.93 23.52
C VAL A 232 20.15 46.15 24.80
N SER A 233 19.93 47.31 25.41
CA SER A 233 20.39 47.64 26.76
C SER A 233 19.83 46.60 27.73
N ALA A 234 20.72 45.88 28.41
CA ALA A 234 20.36 45.02 29.52
C ALA A 234 19.83 45.88 30.69
N PRO A 235 18.64 45.59 31.26
CA PRO A 235 18.24 46.25 32.50
C PRO A 235 19.12 45.74 33.63
N ALA A 236 19.79 46.67 34.29
CA ALA A 236 20.58 46.46 35.49
C ALA A 236 19.74 45.80 36.60
N ALA A 237 20.30 44.75 37.21
CA ALA A 237 19.78 44.18 38.44
C ALA A 237 20.03 45.15 39.61
N GLU A 238 18.96 45.68 40.21
CA GLU A 238 19.03 46.39 41.48
C GLU A 238 19.02 45.39 42.66
N PRO A 239 19.92 45.51 43.65
CA PRO A 239 19.86 44.73 44.88
C PRO A 239 19.04 45.47 45.93
N VAL A 240 17.84 44.97 46.25
CA VAL A 240 17.02 45.50 47.35
C VAL A 240 17.44 44.82 48.67
N LYS A 241 18.00 45.60 49.59
CA LYS A 241 18.26 45.24 51.00
C LYS A 241 17.29 45.99 51.94
N SER A 242 16.78 45.25 52.95
CA SER A 242 16.13 45.70 54.20
C SER A 242 14.76 46.39 54.04
N MET A 243 13.73 46.17 54.86
CA MET A 243 13.66 46.02 56.33
C MET A 243 12.42 45.18 56.70
N GLY A 244 12.50 44.37 57.76
CA GLY A 244 11.32 43.75 58.40
C GLY A 244 10.77 44.62 59.53
N PRO A 245 9.45 44.63 59.81
CA PRO A 245 8.90 45.36 60.95
C PRO A 245 8.92 44.50 62.23
N ALA A 246 9.33 45.14 63.32
CA ALA A 246 9.15 44.66 64.69
C ALA A 246 7.65 44.69 65.06
N THR A 247 7.20 43.64 65.74
CA THR A 247 5.90 43.62 66.44
C THR A 247 6.18 43.45 67.93
N GLU A 248 5.50 44.29 68.72
CA GLU A 248 5.33 44.19 70.18
C GLU A 248 4.60 42.91 70.60
#